data_AF-A0A536I8Z5-F1
#
_entry.id   AF-A0A536I8Z5-F1
#
_cell.length_a   1.000
_cell.length_b   1.000
_cell.length_c   1.000
_cell.angle_alpha   90.00
_cell.angle_beta   90.00
_cell.angle_gamma   90.00
#
_symmetry.space_group_name_H-M   'P 1'
#
loop_
_entity.id
_entity.type
_entity.pdbx_description
1 polymer ?
#
loop_
_entity_poly.entity_id
_entity_poly.type
_entity_poly.pdbx_seq_one_letter_code
_entity_poly.pdbx_strand_id
1 'polypeptide(L)' 'MAERQVRRLPVVEKGRLVGLLVTAQVARHENARETGETIKEISEPPSGRGSHARG' A
#
# COMPACT_ATOMS: atom_id res chain seq x y z
N MET A 1 -5.01 -3.56 0.64
CA MET A 1 -3.68 -3.28 1.24
C MET A 1 -3.70 -2.01 2.06
N ALA A 2 -4.16 -0.89 1.46
CA ALA A 2 -4.26 0.44 2.06
C ALA A 2 -5.01 0.46 3.40
N GLU A 3 -6.23 -0.08 3.47
CA GLU A 3 -7.06 -0.10 4.70
C GLU A 3 -6.35 -0.69 5.92
N ARG A 4 -5.51 -1.71 5.69
CA ARG A 4 -4.75 -2.41 6.73
C ARG A 4 -3.26 -2.02 6.74
N GLN A 5 -2.88 -1.04 5.91
CA GLN A 5 -1.52 -0.53 5.73
C GLN A 5 -0.44 -1.62 5.54
N VAL A 6 -0.79 -2.70 4.84
CA VAL A 6 0.12 -3.82 4.57
C VAL A 6 0.77 -3.68 3.19
N ARG A 7 2.10 -3.77 3.14
CA ARG A 7 2.91 -3.59 1.91
C ARG A 7 3.02 -4.84 1.04
N ARG A 8 2.55 -5.99 1.56
CA ARG A 8 2.67 -7.30 0.92
C ARG A 8 1.42 -8.13 1.24
N LEU A 9 0.91 -8.85 0.25
CA LEU A 9 -0.16 -9.82 0.42
C LEU A 9 0.31 -11.20 -0.04
N PRO A 10 0.15 -12.26 0.79
CA PRO A 10 0.35 -13.62 0.34
C PRO A 10 -0.74 -14.03 -0.64
N VAL A 11 -0.35 -14.67 -1.75
CA VAL A 11 -1.25 -15.25 -2.73
C VAL A 11 -1.31 -16.76 -2.48
N VAL A 12 -2.52 -17.25 -2.22
CA VAL A 12 -2.76 -18.63 -1.80
C VAL A 12 -3.68 -19.30 -2.81
N GLU A 13 -3.29 -20.47 -3.31
CA GLU A 13 -4.12 -21.31 -4.18
C GLU A 13 -4.36 -22.65 -3.49
N LYS A 14 -5.63 -23.01 -3.29
CA LYS A 14 -6.05 -24.26 -2.62
C LYS A 14 -5.33 -24.49 -1.28
N GLY A 15 -5.19 -23.43 -0.48
CA GLY A 15 -4.51 -23.49 0.82
C GLY A 15 -2.99 -23.52 0.75
N ARG A 16 -2.39 -23.49 -0.44
CA ARG A 16 -0.93 -23.46 -0.61
C ARG A 16 -0.46 -22.05 -0.97
N LEU A 17 0.54 -21.54 -0.28
CA LEU A 17 1.20 -20.29 -0.65
C LEU A 17 1.89 -20.46 -2.00
N VAL A 18 1.45 -19.69 -3.00
CA VAL A 18 1.98 -19.75 -4.38
C VAL A 18 2.74 -18.49 -4.77
N GLY A 19 2.61 -17.41 -4.01
CA GLY A 19 3.35 -16.18 -4.30
C GLY A 19 3.10 -15.06 -3.31
N LEU A 20 3.69 -13.91 -3.61
CA LEU A 20 3.58 -12.69 -2.83
C LEU A 20 3.31 -11.51 -3.77
N LEU A 21 2.28 -10.74 -3.48
CA LEU A 21 1.96 -9.50 -4.17
C LEU A 21 2.52 -8.31 -3.39
N VAL A 22 3.36 -7.51 -4.01
CA VAL A 22 4.00 -6.34 -3.37
C VAL A 22 3.48 -5.04 -4.00
N THR A 23 3.22 -4.02 -3.18
CA THR A 23 2.72 -2.70 -3.64
C THR A 23 3.59 -2.09 -4.76
N ALA A 24 4.92 -2.25 -4.68
CA ALA A 24 5.84 -1.75 -5.70
C ALA A 24 5.69 -2.41 -7.08
N GLN A 25 5.13 -3.63 -7.15
CA GLN A 25 4.86 -4.30 -8.43
C GLN A 25 3.54 -3.83 -9.04
N VAL A 26 2.53 -3.55 -8.21
CA VAL A 26 1.26 -2.96 -8.62
C VAL A 26 1.51 -1.58 -9.24
N ALA A 27 2.33 -0.76 -8.58
CA ALA A 27 2.76 0.55 -9.06
C ALA A 27 3.52 0.53 -10.41
N ARG A 28 4.00 -0.62 -10.88
CA ARG A 28 4.73 -0.73 -12.16
C ARG A 28 3.85 -1.18 -13.31
N HIS A 29 2.64 -1.68 -13.03
CA HIS A 29 1.70 -2.19 -14.05
C HIS A 29 0.54 -1.23 -14.34
N GLU A 30 0.31 -0.23 -13.50
CA GLU A 30 -0.71 0.80 -13.68
C GLU A 30 -0.13 2.02 -14.45
N ASN A 31 -0.95 2.74 -15.22
CA ASN A 31 -0.54 4.00 -15.86
C ASN A 31 0.11 4.91 -14.80
N ALA A 32 1.21 5.58 -15.16
CA ALA A 32 2.05 6.31 -14.20
C ALA A 32 1.29 7.35 -13.35
N ARG A 33 0.15 7.85 -13.86
CA ARG A 33 -0.73 8.80 -13.19
C ARG A 33 -1.56 8.16 -12.06
N GLU A 34 -2.19 7.00 -12.32
CA GLU A 34 -2.97 6.23 -11.33
C GLU A 34 -2.08 5.63 -10.22
N THR A 35 -0.87 5.23 -10.60
CA THR A 35 0.16 4.76 -9.66
C THR A 35 0.52 5.83 -8.63
N GLY A 36 0.67 7.08 -9.05
CA GLY A 36 1.09 8.18 -8.18
C GLY A 36 0.06 8.46 -7.08
N GLU A 37 -1.23 8.49 -7.44
CA GLU A 37 -2.32 8.70 -6.48
C GLU A 37 -2.45 7.51 -5.52
N THR A 38 -2.39 6.28 -6.04
CA THR A 38 -2.45 5.06 -5.21
C THR A 38 -1.29 4.98 -4.20
N ILE A 39 -0.05 5.29 -4.61
CA ILE A 39 1.09 5.30 -3.68
C ILE A 39 0.89 6.38 -2.60
N LYS A 40 0.35 7.53 -2.98
CA LYS A 40 0.12 8.65 -2.07
C LYS A 40 -0.89 8.28 -0.98
N GLU A 41 -2.00 7.64 -1.36
CA GLU A 41 -3.02 7.16 -0.41
C GLU A 41 -2.51 6.07 0.55
N ILE A 42 -1.58 5.21 0.10
CA ILE A 42 -1.00 4.16 0.96
C ILE A 42 0.13 4.71 1.86
N SER A 43 0.71 5.86 1.50
CA SER A 43 1.86 6.44 2.19
C SER A 43 1.50 7.59 3.14
N GLU A 44 0.35 8.23 2.95
CA GLU A 44 -0.16 9.24 3.88
C GLU A 44 -0.80 8.55 5.10
N PRO A 45 -0.34 8.85 6.34
CA PRO A 45 -1.01 8.36 7.53
C PRO A 45 -2.41 8.97 7.61
N PRO A 46 -3.43 8.24 8.11
CA PRO A 46 -4.77 8.81 8.28
C PRO A 46 -4.64 10.05 9.16
N SER A 47 -5.05 11.20 8.62
CA SER A 47 -5.00 12.49 9.29
C SER A 47 -5.85 12.44 10.56
N GLY A 48 -5.21 12.06 11.66
CA GLY A 48 -5.87 11.80 12.92
C GLY A 48 -4.82 11.69 14.01
N ARG A 49 -4.52 12.84 14.64
CA ARG A 49 -3.75 13.01 15.89
C ARG A 49 -2.23 13.16 15.73
N GLY A 50 -1.84 14.35 15.27
CA GLY A 50 -0.49 14.92 15.42
C GLY A 50 -0.58 16.38 15.83
N SER A 51 -1.19 16.64 16.99
CA SER A 51 -1.15 17.94 17.67
C SER A 51 0.28 18.34 17.99
N HIS A 52 0.62 19.59 17.68
CA HIS A 52 1.66 20.42 18.31
C HIS A 52 2.98 19.74 18.73
N ALA A 53 4.06 20.09 18.04
CA ALA A 53 5.30 20.43 18.73
C ALA A 53 5.96 21.60 17.99
N ARG A 54 5.96 22.76 18.67
CA ARG A 54 6.90 23.83 18.40
C ARG A 54 8.29 23.37 18.83
N GLY A 55 9.30 23.72 18.04
CA GLY A 55 10.72 23.49 18.29
C GLY A 55 11.50 24.00 17.10
#